data_AF-A0A2E6YSY4-F1
#
_entry.id   AF-A0A2E6YSY4-F1
#
_cell.length_a   1.000
_cell.length_b   1.000
_cell.length_c   1.000
_cell.angle_alpha   90.00
_cell.angle_beta   90.00
_cell.angle_gamma   90.00
#
_symmetry.space_group_name_H-M   'P 1'
#
loop_
_entity.id
_entity.type
_entity.pdbx_description
1 polymer ?
#
loop_
_entity_poly.entity_id
_entity_poly.type
_entity_poly.pdbx_seq_one_letter_code
_entity_poly.pdbx_strand_id
1 'polypeptide(L)'
;MQHLFVYGSLQPGCSNADVLAELTGEWQPGTVIGQLFESGWGADLGYPGLKLTDSGTPVSGQVLTSPDLADFWAELDAFEGEQYQRVLTQVTLSTGELIEAHVYTVC
;
A
#
# COMPACT_ATOMS: atom_id res chain seq x y z
N MET A 1 11.75 12.04 2.27
CA MET A 1 10.55 11.46 2.90
C MET A 1 10.02 10.43 1.95
N GLN A 2 9.56 9.29 2.47
CA GLN A 2 9.02 8.21 1.65
C GLN A 2 7.52 8.08 1.91
N HIS A 3 6.80 7.59 0.91
CA HIS A 3 5.36 7.41 0.97
C HIS A 3 5.01 5.95 0.67
N LEU A 4 4.16 5.35 1.51
CA LEU A 4 3.66 3.99 1.36
C LEU A 4 2.13 4.02 1.28
N PHE A 5 1.59 3.58 0.15
CA PHE A 5 0.16 3.41 -0.04
C PHE A 5 -0.27 2.00 0.38
N VAL A 6 -1.20 1.93 1.34
CA VAL A 6 -1.80 0.70 1.83
C VAL A 6 -3.31 0.71 1.58
N TYR A 7 -3.83 -0.44 1.13
CA TYR A 7 -5.22 -0.59 0.70
C TYR A 7 -5.94 -1.76 1.42
N GLY A 8 -5.33 -2.32 2.47
CA GLY A 8 -5.80 -3.53 3.13
C GLY A 8 -5.34 -3.67 4.58
N SER A 9 -4.86 -4.86 4.96
CA SER A 9 -4.58 -5.27 6.36
C SER A 9 -3.54 -4.44 7.12
N LEU A 10 -2.73 -3.64 6.42
CA LEU A 10 -1.76 -2.69 6.97
C LEU A 10 -2.37 -1.33 7.35
N GLN A 11 -3.67 -1.12 7.12
CA GLN A 11 -4.34 0.11 7.55
C GLN A 11 -4.36 0.25 9.08
N PRO A 12 -4.30 1.49 9.61
CA PRO A 12 -4.39 1.72 11.04
C PRO A 12 -5.70 1.14 11.61
N GLY A 13 -5.57 0.27 12.61
CA GLY A 13 -6.69 -0.44 13.25
C GLY A 13 -6.99 -1.84 12.68
N CYS A 14 -6.23 -2.32 11.70
CA CYS A 14 -6.29 -3.70 11.21
C CYS A 14 -5.22 -4.60 11.84
N SER A 15 -5.29 -5.91 11.61
CA SER A 15 -4.44 -6.92 12.25
C SER A 15 -2.93 -6.72 12.07
N ASN A 16 -2.49 -6.02 11.01
CA ASN A 16 -1.08 -5.75 10.75
C ASN A 16 -0.71 -4.28 10.95
N ALA A 17 -1.58 -3.48 11.58
CA ALA A 17 -1.29 -2.07 11.86
C ALA A 17 -0.03 -1.89 12.73
N ASP A 18 0.26 -2.86 13.61
CA ASP A 18 1.44 -2.84 14.47
C ASP A 18 2.76 -2.82 13.69
N VAL A 19 2.81 -3.42 12.48
CA VAL A 19 3.99 -3.41 11.60
C VAL A 19 4.38 -1.99 11.20
N LEU A 20 3.39 -1.12 10.98
CA LEU A 20 3.60 0.28 10.62
C LEU A 20 3.51 1.22 11.83
N ALA A 21 3.11 0.71 13.01
CA ALA A 21 3.03 1.51 14.23
C ALA A 21 4.41 1.87 14.77
N GLU A 22 5.45 1.09 14.43
CA GLU A 22 6.84 1.42 14.75
C GLU A 22 7.37 2.60 13.93
N LEU A 23 6.72 2.93 12.81
CA LEU A 23 7.10 4.04 11.95
C LEU A 23 6.47 5.35 12.42
N THR A 24 7.32 6.37 12.61
CA THR A 24 6.83 7.71 12.92
C THR A 24 6.44 8.40 11.62
N GLY A 25 5.14 8.63 11.40
CA GLY A 25 4.67 9.21 10.15
C GLY A 25 3.26 9.79 10.20
N GLU A 26 2.88 10.45 9.11
CA GLU A 26 1.55 10.99 8.90
C GLU A 26 0.75 10.10 7.96
N TRP A 27 -0.50 9.86 8.32
CA TRP A 27 -1.44 9.08 7.51
C TRP A 27 -2.37 10.02 6.75
N GLN A 28 -2.44 9.85 5.43
CA GLN A 28 -3.29 10.64 4.57
C GLN A 28 -4.14 9.75 3.66
N PRO A 29 -5.45 10.00 3.51
CA PRO A 29 -6.27 9.24 2.58
C PRO A 29 -5.86 9.55 1.14
N GLY A 30 -5.69 8.50 0.34
CA GLY A 30 -5.31 8.59 -1.06
C GLY A 30 -6.04 7.58 -1.93
N THR A 31 -5.97 7.77 -3.24
CA THR A 31 -6.61 6.93 -4.23
C THR A 31 -5.62 6.63 -5.36
N VAL A 32 -5.51 5.37 -5.74
CA VAL A 32 -4.73 4.92 -6.90
C VAL A 32 -5.64 4.38 -7.98
N ILE A 33 -5.17 4.35 -9.22
CA ILE A 33 -5.90 3.68 -10.31
C ILE A 33 -5.35 2.26 -10.46
N GLY A 34 -6.23 1.28 -10.25
CA GLY A 34 -5.86 -0.11 -10.23
C GLY A 34 -7.06 -1.04 -10.21
N GLN A 35 -6.79 -2.33 -10.19
CA GLN A 35 -7.80 -3.36 -10.03
C GLN A 35 -7.56 -4.04 -8.69
N LEU A 36 -8.51 -3.89 -7.78
CA LEU A 36 -8.51 -4.57 -6.50
C LEU A 36 -9.20 -5.93 -6.66
N PHE A 37 -8.52 -7.00 -6.28
CA PHE A 37 -9.05 -8.35 -6.29
C PHE A 37 -9.37 -8.75 -4.85
N GLU A 38 -10.65 -8.75 -4.49
CA GLU A 38 -11.11 -9.02 -3.12
C GLU A 38 -11.01 -10.51 -2.73
N SER A 39 -10.94 -11.44 -3.70
CA SER A 39 -10.62 -12.86 -3.48
C SER A 39 -10.56 -13.62 -4.82
N GLY A 40 -9.70 -14.65 -4.89
CA GLY A 40 -9.76 -15.69 -5.93
C GLY A 40 -8.61 -15.74 -6.95
N TRP A 41 -7.63 -14.84 -6.89
CA TRP A 41 -6.39 -14.92 -7.66
C TRP A 41 -5.21 -14.80 -6.70
N GLY A 42 -4.66 -15.94 -6.27
CA GLY A 42 -3.63 -16.02 -5.22
C GLY A 42 -4.17 -15.99 -3.78
N ALA A 43 -5.50 -16.00 -3.60
CA ALA A 43 -6.18 -16.02 -2.30
C ALA A 43 -6.17 -17.41 -1.62
N ASP A 44 -5.01 -18.07 -1.56
CA ASP A 44 -4.79 -19.10 -0.53
C ASP A 44 -4.58 -18.46 0.87
N LEU A 45 -4.49 -17.12 0.95
CA LEU A 45 -4.15 -16.38 2.18
C LEU A 45 -5.17 -15.34 2.68
N GLY A 46 -6.28 -15.11 1.97
CA GLY A 46 -7.42 -14.34 2.53
C GLY A 46 -7.30 -12.80 2.59
N TYR A 47 -6.36 -12.18 1.85
CA TYR A 47 -6.24 -10.71 1.74
C TYR A 47 -6.43 -10.21 0.30
N PRO A 48 -6.93 -8.96 0.11
CA PRO A 48 -7.12 -8.41 -1.22
C PRO A 48 -5.78 -8.12 -1.90
N GLY A 49 -5.68 -8.38 -3.21
CA GLY A 49 -4.51 -8.05 -4.02
C GLY A 49 -4.77 -6.85 -4.93
N LEU A 50 -3.88 -5.87 -4.94
CA LEU A 50 -3.93 -4.74 -5.88
C LEU A 50 -3.04 -5.01 -7.09
N LYS A 51 -3.57 -4.73 -8.28
CA LYS A 51 -2.79 -4.64 -9.52
C LYS A 51 -2.94 -3.25 -10.11
N LEU A 52 -1.84 -2.54 -10.31
CA LEU A 52 -1.85 -1.22 -10.94
C LEU A 52 -2.15 -1.37 -12.44
N THR A 53 -3.04 -0.51 -12.95
CA THR A 53 -3.43 -0.49 -14.37
C THR A 53 -3.81 0.93 -14.76
N ASP A 54 -3.45 1.34 -15.98
CA ASP A 54 -3.74 2.67 -16.53
C ASP A 54 -5.24 2.90 -16.76
N SER A 55 -6.02 1.82 -16.95
CA SER A 55 -7.48 1.85 -17.15
C SER A 55 -8.23 1.18 -15.98
N GLY A 56 -7.60 1.15 -14.81
CA GLY A 56 -8.17 0.56 -13.60
C GLY A 56 -9.32 1.35 -13.00
N THR A 57 -9.88 0.80 -11.94
CA THR A 57 -10.82 1.49 -11.05
C THR A 57 -10.08 2.33 -10.01
N PRO A 58 -10.67 3.43 -9.51
CA PRO A 58 -10.12 4.12 -8.36
C PRO A 58 -10.20 3.23 -7.12
N VAL A 59 -9.04 2.89 -6.56
CA VAL A 59 -8.90 2.13 -5.31
C VAL A 59 -8.51 3.09 -4.21
N SER A 60 -9.39 3.25 -3.23
CA SER A 60 -9.15 4.08 -2.05
C SER A 60 -8.27 3.34 -1.04
N GLY A 61 -7.34 4.07 -0.42
CA GLY A 61 -6.46 3.56 0.61
C GLY A 61 -5.93 4.68 1.50
N GLN A 62 -4.85 4.38 2.22
CA GLN A 62 -4.16 5.30 3.11
C GLN A 62 -2.70 5.39 2.68
N VAL A 63 -2.13 6.59 2.71
CA VAL A 63 -0.72 6.86 2.47
C VAL A 63 -0.06 7.14 3.80
N LEU A 64 0.91 6.33 4.19
CA LEU A 64 1.83 6.63 5.27
C LEU A 64 3.02 7.42 4.71
N THR A 65 3.22 8.63 5.22
CA THR A 65 4.39 9.45 4.93
C THR A 65 5.33 9.40 6.12
N SER A 66 6.52 8.82 5.94
CA SER A 66 7.51 8.70 7.00
C SER A 66 8.93 8.77 6.42
N PRO A 67 9.90 9.40 7.11
CA PRO A 67 11.30 9.27 6.77
C PRO A 67 11.86 7.87 7.08
N ASP A 68 11.33 7.20 8.11
CA ASP A 68 11.82 5.89 8.60
C ASP A 68 11.52 4.74 7.61
N LEU A 69 10.52 4.93 6.74
CA LEU A 69 10.19 4.01 5.66
C LEU A 69 11.40 3.70 4.75
N ALA A 70 12.34 4.64 4.60
CA ALA A 70 13.52 4.44 3.75
C ALA A 70 14.38 3.24 4.18
N ASP A 71 14.51 3.02 5.50
CA ASP A 71 15.27 1.92 6.08
C ASP A 71 14.36 0.71 6.37
N PHE A 72 13.07 0.94 6.58
CA PHE A 72 12.09 -0.10 6.91
C PHE A 72 11.63 -0.94 5.70
N TRP A 73 11.98 -0.54 4.48
CA TRP A 73 11.60 -1.27 3.28
C TRP A 73 11.99 -2.74 3.30
N ALA A 74 13.19 -3.06 3.81
CA ALA A 74 13.67 -4.43 3.88
C ALA A 74 12.81 -5.32 4.81
N GLU A 75 12.25 -4.74 5.88
CA GLU A 75 11.40 -5.46 6.82
C GLU A 75 10.01 -5.71 6.21
N LEU A 76 9.44 -4.72 5.53
CA LEU A 76 8.18 -4.88 4.79
C LEU A 76 8.30 -5.88 3.65
N ASP A 77 9.38 -5.80 2.86
CA ASP A 77 9.64 -6.75 1.77
C ASP A 77 9.79 -8.19 2.31
N ALA A 78 10.38 -8.37 3.51
CA ALA A 78 10.48 -9.67 4.17
C ALA A 78 9.16 -10.15 4.79
N PHE A 79 8.32 -9.25 5.30
CA PHE A 79 7.01 -9.54 5.88
C PHE A 79 6.00 -9.97 4.82
N GLU A 80 5.90 -9.20 3.73
CA GLU A 80 5.01 -9.49 2.59
C GLU A 80 5.50 -10.71 1.77
N GLY A 81 6.83 -10.90 1.72
CA GLY A 81 7.46 -12.04 1.05
C GLY A 81 7.37 -11.98 -0.48
N GLU A 82 7.66 -13.11 -1.15
CA GLU A 82 7.74 -13.19 -2.62
C GLU A 82 6.39 -13.02 -3.35
N GLN A 83 5.28 -12.94 -2.60
CA GLN A 83 3.93 -12.87 -3.16
C GLN A 83 3.50 -11.45 -3.53
N TYR A 84 4.14 -10.45 -2.92
CA TYR A 84 3.88 -9.05 -3.20
C TYR A 84 5.17 -8.35 -3.61
N GLN A 85 5.09 -7.59 -4.69
CA GLN A 85 6.18 -6.77 -5.17
C GLN A 85 5.88 -5.30 -4.88
N ARG A 86 6.84 -4.63 -4.26
CA ARG A 86 6.81 -3.18 -4.10
C ARG A 86 7.05 -2.48 -5.43
N VAL A 87 6.11 -1.64 -5.82
CA VAL A 87 6.16 -0.82 -7.04
C VAL A 87 5.86 0.63 -6.71
N LEU A 88 6.42 1.55 -7.48
CA LEU A 88 6.14 2.98 -7.35
C LEU A 88 4.89 3.32 -8.17
N THR A 89 3.96 4.06 -7.60
CA THR A 89 2.74 4.52 -8.28
C THR A 89 2.41 5.97 -7.92
N GLN A 90 1.58 6.60 -8.75
CA GLN A 90 0.99 7.88 -8.43
C GLN A 90 -0.29 7.68 -7.62
N VAL A 91 -0.35 8.34 -6.47
CA VAL A 91 -1.51 8.38 -5.59
C VAL A 91 -2.10 9.78 -5.63
N THR A 92 -3.39 9.87 -5.85
CA THR A 92 -4.15 11.11 -5.70
C THR A 92 -4.60 11.22 -4.25
N LEU A 93 -4.06 12.17 -3.50
CA LEU A 93 -4.50 12.49 -2.14
C LEU A 93 -5.92 13.05 -2.16
N SER A 94 -6.61 12.98 -1.01
CA SER A 94 -7.93 13.59 -0.84
C SER A 94 -7.96 15.10 -1.09
N THR A 95 -6.80 15.77 -0.99
CA THR A 95 -6.60 17.19 -1.31
C THR A 95 -6.62 17.47 -2.82
N GLY A 96 -6.56 16.42 -3.66
CA GLY A 96 -6.39 16.51 -5.12
C GLY A 96 -4.94 16.58 -5.58
N GLU A 97 -3.97 16.52 -4.65
CA GLU A 97 -2.55 16.48 -4.97
C GLU A 97 -2.13 15.08 -5.42
N LEU A 98 -1.29 15.02 -6.46
CA LEU A 98 -0.71 13.77 -6.95
C LEU A 98 0.70 13.62 -6.36
N ILE A 99 0.91 12.56 -5.59
CA ILE A 99 2.20 12.22 -5.00
C ILE A 99 2.66 10.85 -5.50
N GLU A 100 3.97 10.61 -5.46
CA GLU A 100 4.54 9.30 -5.73
C GLU A 100 4.62 8.50 -4.42
N ALA A 101 4.05 7.30 -4.40
CA ALA A 101 4.13 6.40 -3.27
C ALA A 101 4.43 4.97 -3.71
N HIS A 102 5.09 4.23 -2.83
CA HIS A 102 5.27 2.80 -2.98
C HIS A 102 3.98 2.07 -2.61
N VAL A 103 3.67 1.00 -3.33
CA VAL A 103 2.54 0.11 -3.03
C VAL A 103 2.96 -1.33 -3.26
N TYR A 104 2.42 -2.23 -2.44
CA TYR A 104 2.62 -3.67 -2.61
C TYR A 104 1.55 -4.24 -3.54
N THR A 105 1.97 -4.69 -4.72
CA THR A 105 1.10 -5.30 -5.72
C THR A 105 1.38 -6.78 -5.84
N VAL A 106 0.34 -7.57 -6.10
CA VAL A 106 0.52 -8.98 -6.45
C VAL A 106 1.13 -9.10 -7.85
N CYS A 107 2.14 -9.96 -8.01
CA CYS A 107 2.76 -10.25 -9.31
C CYS A 107 1.77 -10.89 -10.30
#